data_AF-A0A4Y8C8P6-F1
#
_entry.id   AF-A0A4Y8C8P6-F1
#
_cell.length_a   1.000
_cell.length_b   1.000
_cell.length_c   1.000
_cell.angle_alpha   90.00
_cell.angle_beta   90.00
_cell.angle_gamma   90.00
#
_symmetry.space_group_name_H-M   'P 1'
#
loop_
_entity.id
_entity.type
_entity.pdbx_description
1 polymer ?
#
loop_
_entity_poly.entity_id
_entity_poly.type
_entity_poly.pdbx_seq_one_letter_code
_entity_poly.pdbx_strand_id
1 'polypeptide(L)'
;KAMVEVPDLRLNELAKIVKPEKIMHSLIEFVDIAGLVKGASKGEGLGNKFLSNIRETEVILHIVRCFDEENITHVEGGVDPLRDVEIINTELILADI
;
A
#
# COMPACT_ATOMS: atom_id res chain seq x y z
N LYS A 1 1.55 -9.86 6.00
CA LYS A 1 2.42 -10.12 4.83
C LYS A 1 1.74 -11.18 3.97
N ALA A 2 1.57 -10.93 2.68
CA ALA A 2 0.92 -11.84 1.74
C ALA A 2 1.80 -11.99 0.50
N MET A 3 1.98 -13.23 0.02
CA MET A 3 2.74 -13.51 -1.20
C MET A 3 1.78 -13.70 -2.36
N VAL A 4 1.97 -12.96 -3.45
CA VAL A 4 1.11 -13.02 -4.63
C VAL A 4 1.96 -13.28 -5.86
N GLU A 5 1.50 -14.21 -6.71
CA GLU A 5 2.13 -14.50 -7.99
C GLU A 5 1.96 -13.32 -8.96
N VAL A 6 3.06 -12.96 -9.64
CA VAL A 6 3.03 -11.93 -10.67
C VAL A 6 2.40 -12.52 -11.93
N PRO A 7 1.26 -11.96 -12.41
CA PRO A 7 0.65 -12.43 -13.64
C PRO A 7 1.55 -12.08 -14.83
N ASP A 8 2.08 -13.11 -15.50
CA ASP A 8 2.96 -12.94 -16.65
C ASP A 8 2.56 -13.88 -17.79
N LEU A 9 1.91 -13.31 -18.81
CA LEU A 9 1.47 -14.05 -19.99
C LEU A 9 2.63 -14.70 -20.77
N ARG A 10 3.86 -14.17 -20.63
CA ARG A 10 5.04 -14.71 -21.32
C ARG A 10 5.38 -16.11 -20.83
N LEU A 11 5.17 -16.39 -19.54
CA LEU A 11 5.41 -17.72 -18.97
C LEU A 11 4.48 -18.75 -19.60
N ASN A 12 3.22 -18.39 -19.86
CA ASN A 12 2.26 -19.26 -20.53
C ASN A 12 2.65 -19.52 -21.99
N GLU A 13 3.13 -18.51 -22.72
CA GLU A 13 3.60 -18.69 -24.10
C GLU A 13 4.86 -19.58 -24.16
N LEU A 14 5.81 -19.40 -23.23
CA LEU A 14 6.99 -20.27 -23.12
C LEU A 14 6.61 -21.71 -22.76
N ALA A 15 5.63 -21.90 -21.88
CA ALA A 15 5.16 -23.22 -21.48
C ALA A 15 4.57 -24.01 -22.65
N LYS A 16 3.94 -23.35 -23.64
CA LYS A 16 3.45 -24.01 -24.87
C LYS A 16 4.61 -24.57 -25.72
N ILE A 17 5.76 -23.90 -25.71
CA ILE A 17 6.94 -24.27 -26.49
C ILE A 17 7.74 -25.37 -25.76
N VAL A 18 8.05 -25.14 -24.49
CA VAL A 18 8.99 -25.96 -23.70
C VAL A 18 8.31 -27.13 -22.99
N LYS A 19 6.99 -27.04 -22.74
CA LYS A 19 6.17 -28.05 -22.05
C LYS A 19 6.76 -28.49 -20.70
N PRO A 20 7.01 -27.56 -19.77
CA PRO A 20 7.56 -27.89 -18.46
C PRO A 20 6.53 -28.64 -17.60
N GLU A 21 6.99 -29.39 -16.61
CA GLU A 21 6.14 -30.06 -15.61
C GLU A 21 5.36 -29.04 -14.75
N LYS A 22 5.95 -27.86 -14.52
CA LYS A 22 5.36 -26.78 -13.73
C LYS A 22 5.79 -25.41 -14.24
N ILE A 23 4.88 -24.43 -14.17
CA ILE A 23 5.17 -23.01 -14.37
C ILE A 23 5.39 -22.37 -12.99
N MET A 24 6.49 -21.62 -12.83
CA MET A 24 6.82 -20.90 -11.61
C MET A 24 6.76 -19.40 -11.88
N HIS A 25 5.83 -18.70 -11.22
CA HIS A 25 5.75 -17.25 -11.30
C HIS A 25 6.75 -16.58 -10.35
N SER A 26 7.14 -15.35 -10.69
CA SER A 26 7.76 -14.45 -9.70
C SER A 26 6.73 -14.10 -8.62
N LEU A 27 7.20 -13.75 -7.43
CA LEU A 27 6.34 -13.40 -6.29
C LEU A 27 6.57 -11.94 -5.90
N ILE A 28 5.50 -11.28 -5.48
CA ILE A 28 5.54 -9.98 -4.79
C ILE A 28 5.01 -10.18 -3.37
N GLU A 29 5.70 -9.60 -2.40
CA GLU A 29 5.26 -9.53 -1.01
C GLU A 29 4.47 -8.24 -0.77
N PHE A 30 3.25 -8.38 -0.27
CA PHE A 30 2.43 -7.26 0.20
C PHE A 30 2.44 -7.21 1.72
N VAL A 31 2.79 -6.05 2.27
CA VAL A 31 2.71 -5.76 3.69
C VAL A 31 1.50 -4.86 3.91
N ASP A 32 0.58 -5.28 4.77
CA ASP A 32 -0.52 -4.42 5.21
C ASP A 32 0.01 -3.46 6.28
N ILE A 33 -0.19 -2.17 6.05
CA ILE A 33 0.27 -1.10 6.92
C ILE A 33 -0.98 -0.45 7.51
N ALA A 34 -1.08 -0.45 8.85
CA ALA A 34 -2.18 0.16 9.57
C ALA A 34 -2.39 1.63 9.14
N GLY A 35 -3.61 2.15 9.11
CA GLY A 35 -3.87 3.51 8.59
C GLY A 35 -3.13 4.63 9.35
N LEU A 36 -2.70 5.65 8.61
CA LEU A 36 -2.16 6.88 9.16
C LEU A 36 -3.27 7.86 9.50
N VAL A 37 -3.07 8.64 10.57
CA VAL A 37 -3.90 9.81 10.88
C VAL A 37 -3.00 11.04 10.93
N LYS A 38 -3.59 12.22 10.68
CA LYS A 38 -2.92 13.51 10.78
C LYS A 38 -2.18 13.66 12.11
N GLY A 39 -0.93 14.13 12.08
CA GLY A 39 -0.07 14.33 13.25
C GLY A 39 0.82 13.14 13.63
N ALA A 40 0.87 12.10 12.80
CA ALA A 40 1.68 10.92 13.04
C ALA A 40 3.20 11.16 13.02
N SER A 41 3.68 12.12 12.25
CA SER A 41 5.08 12.56 12.17
C SER A 41 5.62 13.12 13.49
N LYS A 42 4.76 13.53 14.43
CA LYS A 42 5.16 14.10 15.73
C LYS A 42 5.69 13.06 16.73
N GLY A 43 5.71 11.78 16.36
CA GLY A 43 6.41 10.73 17.11
C GLY A 43 5.66 10.11 18.29
N GLU A 44 4.43 10.53 18.58
CA GLU A 44 3.61 9.96 19.66
C GLU A 44 2.58 8.96 19.11
N GLY A 45 2.59 7.72 19.63
CA GLY A 45 1.52 6.74 19.40
C GLY A 45 1.64 5.90 18.11
N LEU A 46 0.48 5.55 17.53
CA LEU A 46 0.33 4.62 16.39
C LEU A 46 1.05 5.08 15.11
N GLY A 47 1.27 6.39 14.95
CA GLY A 47 1.95 6.98 13.79
C GLY A 47 3.43 6.56 13.64
N ASN A 48 4.15 6.33 14.74
CA ASN A 48 5.54 5.92 14.65
C ASN A 48 5.68 4.45 14.18
N LYS A 49 4.74 3.58 14.55
CA LYS A 49 4.70 2.19 14.05
C LYS A 49 4.41 2.15 12.56
N PHE A 50 3.56 3.04 12.05
CA PHE A 50 3.32 3.22 10.62
C PHE A 50 4.59 3.57 9.86
N LEU A 51 5.27 4.63 10.28
CA LEU A 51 6.49 5.12 9.63
C LEU A 51 7.62 4.07 9.69
N SER A 52 7.71 3.31 10.77
CA SER A 52 8.65 2.19 10.87
C SER A 52 8.35 1.10 9.84
N ASN A 53 7.09 0.71 9.68
CA ASN A 53 6.70 -0.30 8.69
C ASN A 53 6.97 0.17 7.25
N ILE A 54 6.74 1.46 6.97
CA ILE A 54 7.04 2.04 5.65
C ILE A 54 8.54 1.97 5.35
N ARG A 55 9.41 2.28 6.33
CA ARG A 55 10.86 2.20 6.17
C ARG A 55 11.38 0.79 5.86
N GLU A 56 10.61 -0.24 6.17
CA GLU A 56 10.93 -1.64 5.85
C GLU A 56 10.42 -2.07 4.46
N THR A 57 9.76 -1.17 3.71
CA THR A 57 9.20 -1.46 2.38
C THR A 57 9.87 -0.64 1.28
N GLU A 58 9.91 -1.21 0.08
CA GLU A 58 10.57 -0.60 -1.08
C GLU A 58 9.61 0.24 -1.94
N VAL A 59 8.31 -0.10 -1.89
CA VAL A 59 7.25 0.55 -2.66
C VAL A 59 6.00 0.66 -1.80
N ILE A 60 5.32 1.80 -1.86
CA ILE A 60 4.07 2.06 -1.15
C ILE A 60 2.91 2.00 -2.15
N LEU A 61 1.88 1.23 -1.82
CA LEU A 61 0.59 1.28 -2.49
C LEU A 61 -0.38 2.13 -1.67
N HIS A 62 -0.64 3.34 -2.15
CA HIS A 62 -1.53 4.28 -1.48
C HIS A 62 -2.97 4.07 -1.94
N ILE A 63 -3.79 3.44 -1.09
CA ILE A 63 -5.22 3.25 -1.36
C ILE A 63 -5.98 4.51 -0.94
N VAL A 64 -6.67 5.13 -1.89
CA VAL A 64 -7.43 6.37 -1.68
C VAL A 64 -8.91 6.10 -1.85
N ARG A 65 -9.72 6.56 -0.90
CA ARG A 65 -11.18 6.44 -0.98
C ARG A 65 -11.72 7.47 -1.98
N CYS A 66 -12.33 7.00 -3.07
CA CYS A 66 -12.93 7.84 -4.11
C CYS A 66 -14.45 7.61 -4.24
N PHE A 67 -15.11 7.25 -3.13
CA PHE A 67 -16.54 6.98 -3.10
C PHE A 67 -17.15 7.40 -1.76
N ASP A 68 -18.39 7.87 -1.83
CA ASP A 68 -19.19 8.23 -0.66
C ASP A 68 -20.00 7.04 -0.17
N GLU A 69 -20.01 6.80 1.14
CA GLU A 69 -20.84 5.79 1.79
C GLU A 69 -21.12 6.21 3.23
N GLU A 70 -22.41 6.37 3.56
CA GLU A 70 -22.88 6.92 4.85
C GLU A 70 -22.54 6.01 6.05
N ASN A 71 -22.36 4.72 5.81
CA ASN A 71 -22.03 3.74 6.85
C ASN A 71 -20.53 3.74 7.22
N ILE A 72 -19.71 4.54 6.55
CA ILE A 72 -18.26 4.58 6.76
C ILE A 72 -17.84 5.98 7.21
N THR A 73 -17.60 6.13 8.51
CA THR A 73 -17.11 7.36 9.12
C THR A 73 -15.75 7.78 8.55
N HIS A 74 -15.62 9.05 8.18
CA HIS A 74 -14.34 9.61 7.74
C HIS A 74 -13.71 10.47 8.84
N VAL A 75 -12.43 10.27 9.12
CA VAL A 75 -11.72 10.91 10.24
C VAL A 75 -11.66 12.44 10.09
N GLU A 76 -11.62 12.93 8.85
CA GLU A 76 -11.60 14.35 8.48
C GLU A 76 -13.00 14.93 8.16
N GLY A 77 -14.07 14.27 8.61
CA GLY A 77 -15.45 14.81 8.53
C GLY A 77 -16.13 14.73 7.15
N GLY A 78 -15.49 14.11 6.16
CA GLY A 78 -16.04 13.86 4.82
C GLY A 78 -14.99 13.27 3.89
N VAL A 79 -15.39 12.65 2.78
CA VAL A 79 -14.46 12.07 1.80
C VAL A 79 -13.93 13.18 0.89
N ASP A 80 -12.62 13.34 0.84
CA ASP A 80 -11.94 14.23 -0.12
C ASP A 80 -10.63 13.55 -0.54
N PRO A 81 -10.62 12.87 -1.70
CA PRO A 81 -9.47 12.09 -2.14
C PRO A 81 -8.18 12.90 -2.25
N LEU A 82 -8.27 14.17 -2.67
CA LEU A 82 -7.09 15.02 -2.86
C LEU A 82 -6.49 15.43 -1.52
N ARG A 83 -7.34 15.89 -0.59
CA ARG A 83 -6.92 16.22 0.76
C ARG A 83 -6.32 15.01 1.48
N ASP A 84 -6.94 13.84 1.35
CA ASP A 84 -6.48 12.63 2.02
C ASP A 84 -5.09 12.20 1.48
N VAL A 85 -4.87 12.31 0.17
CA VAL A 85 -3.55 12.09 -0.44
C VAL A 85 -2.51 13.09 0.08
N GLU A 86 -2.89 14.37 0.15
CA GLU A 86 -2.01 15.45 0.63
C GLU A 86 -1.59 15.24 2.09
N ILE A 87 -2.50 14.79 2.95
CA ILE A 87 -2.22 14.49 4.36
C ILE A 87 -1.13 13.43 4.46
N ILE A 88 -1.28 12.28 3.78
CA ILE A 88 -0.29 11.20 3.83
C ILE A 88 1.06 11.67 3.29
N ASN A 89 1.08 12.32 2.13
CA ASN A 89 2.33 12.82 1.54
C ASN A 89 3.03 13.83 2.45
N THR A 90 2.28 14.72 3.09
CA THR A 90 2.83 15.70 4.04
C THR A 90 3.46 15.02 5.24
N GLU A 91 2.79 14.02 5.84
CA GLU A 91 3.35 13.28 6.97
C GLU A 91 4.61 12.49 6.61
N LEU A 92 4.67 11.93 5.39
CA LEU A 92 5.87 11.25 4.88
C LEU A 92 7.03 12.23 4.70
N ILE A 93 6.79 13.38 4.07
CA ILE A 93 7.80 14.43 3.91
C ILE A 93 8.29 14.94 5.27
N LEU A 94 7.38 15.17 6.22
CA LEU A 94 7.75 15.62 7.57
C LEU A 94 8.55 14.57 8.34
N ALA A 95 8.32 13.28 8.09
CA ALA A 95 9.10 12.21 8.70
C ALA A 95 10.51 12.06 8.10
N ASP A 96 10.73 12.53 6.88
CA ASP A 96 12.02 12.53 6.19
C ASP A 96 12.93 13.71 6.58
N ILE A 97 12.35 14.84 7.06
CA ILE A 97 13.07 16.05 7.51
C ILE A 97 13.66 15.86 8.91
#